data_AF-A0A077PQD1-F1
#
_entry.id   AF-A0A077PQD1-F1
#
_cell.length_a   1.000
_cell.length_b   1.000
_cell.length_c   1.000
_cell.angle_alpha   90.00
_cell.angle_beta   90.00
_cell.angle_gamma   90.00
#
_symmetry.space_group_name_H-M   'P 1'
#
loop_
_entity.id
_entity.type
_entity.pdbx_description
1 polymer ?
#
loop_
_entity_poly.entity_id
_entity_poly.type
_entity_poly.pdbx_seq_one_letter_code
_entity_poly.pdbx_strand_id
1 'polypeptide(L)' 'MAFDQASSKTLTERLKGPPAGQAEILFPRETRFKIHSIKQDGRNIHVLLSDIAANNAMNVDIKEMFFGGKL' A
#
# COMPACT_ATOMS: atom_id res chain seq x y z
N MET A 1 -0.21 -17.17 -28.29
CA MET A 1 -0.16 -16.19 -27.19
C MET A 1 -1.31 -15.22 -27.41
N ALA A 2 -2.42 -15.38 -26.69
CA ALA A 2 -3.55 -14.47 -26.75
C ALA A 2 -3.57 -13.69 -25.45
N PHE A 3 -3.24 -12.40 -25.50
CA PHE A 3 -3.42 -11.50 -24.37
C PHE A 3 -4.89 -11.12 -24.32
N ASP A 4 -5.59 -11.62 -23.31
CA ASP A 4 -6.99 -11.32 -23.05
C ASP A 4 -7.17 -9.80 -22.86
N GLN A 5 -7.74 -9.18 -23.89
CA GLN A 5 -8.16 -7.78 -23.96
C GLN A 5 -9.48 -7.56 -23.18
N ALA A 6 -9.65 -8.24 -22.05
CA ALA A 6 -10.90 -8.24 -21.27
C ALA A 6 -10.81 -7.51 -19.92
N SER A 7 -9.62 -7.00 -19.53
CA SER A 7 -9.39 -6.46 -18.17
C SER A 7 -9.36 -4.92 -18.09
N SER A 8 -9.59 -4.20 -19.20
CA SER A 8 -9.49 -2.72 -19.19
C SER A 8 -10.82 -2.00 -18.88
N LYS A 9 -11.95 -2.70 -18.83
CA LYS A 9 -13.28 -2.07 -18.66
C LYS A 9 -13.70 -1.86 -17.20
N THR A 10 -13.07 -2.55 -16.24
CA THR A 10 -13.47 -2.52 -14.82
C THR A 10 -12.64 -1.55 -13.97
N LEU A 11 -11.55 -0.99 -14.49
CA LEU A 11 -10.73 -0.02 -13.75
C LEU A 11 -11.35 1.39 -13.73
N THR A 12 -12.06 1.77 -14.79
CA THR A 12 -12.58 3.12 -14.99
C THR A 12 -13.80 3.43 -14.11
N GLU A 13 -14.54 2.42 -13.63
CA GLU A 13 -15.73 2.62 -12.79
C GLU A 13 -15.44 2.90 -11.31
N ARG A 14 -14.19 2.71 -10.86
CA ARG A 14 -13.79 2.93 -9.44
C ARG A 14 -13.29 4.34 -9.12
N LEU A 15 -13.26 5.25 -10.08
CA LEU A 15 -12.77 6.63 -9.92
C LEU A 15 -13.83 7.60 -9.38
N LYS A 16 -14.73 7.15 -8.49
CA LYS A 16 -15.44 8.12 -7.64
C LYS A 16 -14.46 8.48 -6.54
N GLY A 17 -13.88 9.68 -6.65
CA GLY A 17 -12.97 10.24 -5.66
C GLY A 17 -13.59 10.23 -4.26
N PRO A 18 -12.77 10.49 -3.23
CA PRO A 18 -13.23 10.46 -1.84
C PRO A 18 -14.40 11.43 -1.63
N PRO A 19 -15.26 11.17 -0.63
CA PRO A 19 -16.31 12.10 -0.25
C PRO A 19 -15.79 13.53 -0.10
N ALA A 20 -16.60 14.52 -0.47
CA ALA A 20 -16.25 15.92 -0.31
C ALA A 20 -15.84 16.22 1.14
N GLY A 21 -14.68 16.84 1.33
CA GLY A 21 -14.12 17.15 2.65
C GLY A 21 -13.10 16.14 3.18
N GLN A 22 -12.84 15.04 2.48
CA GLN A 22 -11.76 14.11 2.82
C GLN A 22 -10.52 14.38 1.95
N ALA A 23 -9.41 14.72 2.59
CA ALA A 23 -8.12 14.79 1.90
C ALA A 23 -7.62 13.38 1.56
N GLU A 24 -7.07 13.22 0.35
CA GLU A 24 -6.46 11.99 -0.12
C GLU A 24 -5.00 12.24 -0.51
N ILE A 25 -4.14 11.31 -0.15
CA ILE A 25 -2.72 11.31 -0.50
C ILE A 25 -2.45 10.03 -1.28
N LEU A 26 -2.02 10.19 -2.53
CA LEU A 26 -1.64 9.07 -3.39
C LEU A 26 -0.14 8.84 -3.31
N PHE A 27 0.24 7.58 -3.13
CA PHE A 27 1.63 7.14 -3.14
C PHE A 27 1.93 6.39 -4.46
N PRO A 28 3.16 6.51 -5.00
CA PRO A 28 3.62 5.64 -6.07
C PRO A 28 3.52 4.16 -5.68
N ARG A 29 3.30 3.29 -6.67
CA ARG A 29 3.04 1.84 -6.47
C ARG A 29 4.08 1.13 -5.59
N GLU A 30 5.33 1.54 -5.67
CA GLU A 30 6.45 0.86 -5.00
C GLU A 30 6.93 1.60 -3.73
N THR A 31 6.06 2.43 -3.15
CA THR A 31 6.37 3.17 -1.91
C THR A 31 6.59 2.20 -0.75
N ARG A 32 7.69 2.40 -0.03
CA ARG A 32 8.06 1.59 1.14
C ARG A 32 7.78 2.36 2.42
N PHE A 33 7.27 1.66 3.42
CA PHE A 33 6.98 2.20 4.74
C PHE A 33 7.77 1.48 5.82
N LYS A 34 8.33 2.23 6.77
CA LYS A 34 8.92 1.70 7.99
C LYS A 34 7.82 1.54 9.02
N ILE A 35 7.72 0.37 9.63
CA ILE A 35 6.88 0.16 10.81
C ILE A 35 7.67 0.60 12.05
N HIS A 36 7.10 1.51 12.84
CA HIS A 36 7.66 1.96 14.11
C HIS A 36 7.06 1.24 15.31
N SER A 37 5.75 1.00 15.28
CA SER A 37 5.06 0.27 16.34
C SER A 37 3.82 -0.43 15.82
N ILE A 38 3.46 -1.51 16.52
CA ILE A 38 2.23 -2.27 16.30
C ILE A 38 1.57 -2.39 17.67
N LYS A 39 0.32 -1.93 17.77
CA LYS A 39 -0.50 -2.07 18.97
C LYS A 39 -1.74 -2.87 18.63
N GLN A 40 -2.01 -3.90 19.42
CA GLN A 40 -3.27 -4.63 19.36
C GLN A 40 -4.23 -4.10 20.43
N ASP A 41 -5.46 -3.80 20.04
CA ASP A 41 -6.54 -3.41 20.94
C ASP A 41 -7.77 -4.29 20.65
N GLY A 42 -7.89 -5.38 21.41
CA GLY A 42 -8.86 -6.44 21.14
C GLY A 42 -8.64 -7.09 19.77
N ARG A 43 -9.59 -6.87 18.86
CA ARG A 43 -9.53 -7.35 17.46
C ARG A 43 -8.89 -6.35 16.51
N ASN A 44 -8.63 -5.12 16.96
CA ASN A 44 -8.06 -4.07 16.14
C ASN A 44 -6.53 -4.12 16.20
N ILE A 45 -5.89 -3.88 15.06
CA ILE A 45 -4.44 -3.72 14.96
C ILE A 45 -4.17 -2.29 14.46
N HIS A 46 -3.40 -1.54 15.24
CA HIS A 46 -2.96 -0.20 14.92
C HIS A 46 -1.47 -0.24 14.59
N VAL A 47 -1.09 0.32 13.43
CA VAL A 47 0.28 0.33 12.95
C VAL A 47 0.73 1.78 12.77
N LEU A 48 1.80 2.17 13.44
CA LEU A 48 2.46 3.45 13.19
C LEU A 48 3.55 3.25 12.15
N LEU A 49 3.49 4.02 11.07
CA LEU A 49 4.42 3.93 9.94
C LEU A 49 4.90 5.29 9.46
N SER A 50 6.08 5.32 8.83
CA SER A 50 6.58 6.48 8.08
C SER A 50 7.09 6.03 6.73
N ASP A 51 7.16 6.93 5.75
CA ASP A 51 7.83 6.66 4.49
C ASP A 51 9.33 6.40 4.71
N ILE A 52 9.90 5.50 3.90
CA ILE A 52 11.34 5.29 3.80
C ILE A 52 11.78 5.85 2.46
N ALA A 53 12.68 6.83 2.46
CA ALA A 53 13.46 7.13 1.27
C ALA A 53 14.23 5.86 0.85
N ALA A 54 14.04 5.40 -0.39
CA ALA A 54 14.49 4.08 -0.87
C ALA A 54 15.98 3.76 -0.63
N ASN A 55 16.81 4.77 -0.36
CA ASN A 55 18.24 4.69 -0.08
C ASN A 55 18.60 4.34 1.38
N ASN A 56 17.68 4.44 2.34
CA ASN A 56 17.93 4.16 3.77
C ASN A 56 17.68 2.71 4.19
N ALA A 57 17.45 1.81 3.22
CA ALA A 57 17.00 0.43 3.47
C ALA A 57 18.15 -0.60 3.59
N MET A 58 19.35 -0.21 4.01
CA MET A 58 20.42 -1.20 4.25
C MET A 58 20.08 -2.03 5.50
N ASN A 59 20.05 -3.36 5.36
CA ASN A 59 19.79 -4.35 6.42
C ASN A 59 18.38 -4.35 7.04
N VAL A 60 17.34 -4.00 6.28
CA VAL A 60 15.95 -4.05 6.76
C VAL A 60 15.21 -5.25 6.13
N ASP A 61 14.42 -5.98 6.93
CA ASP A 61 13.51 -7.02 6.42
C ASP A 61 12.31 -6.36 5.74
N ILE A 62 12.26 -6.43 4.41
CA ILE A 62 11.18 -5.86 3.60
C ILE A 62 10.21 -6.97 3.24
N LYS A 63 8.93 -6.74 3.53
CA LYS A 63 7.85 -7.64 3.17
C LYS A 63 6.84 -6.94 2.26
N GLU A 64 6.34 -7.69 1.30
CA GLU A 64 5.25 -7.24 0.46
C GLU A 64 3.94 -7.26 1.26
N MET A 65 3.14 -6.19 1.17
CA MET A 65 2.01 -5.96 2.07
C MET A 65 0.79 -6.82 1.73
N PHE A 66 0.53 -7.11 0.45
CA PHE A 66 -0.66 -7.83 -0.01
C PHE A 66 -0.54 -9.35 0.16
N PHE A 67 0.65 -9.94 0.02
CA PHE A 67 0.86 -11.38 0.18
C PHE A 67 1.81 -11.77 1.32
N GLY A 68 2.45 -10.81 1.99
CA GLY A 68 3.28 -11.07 3.18
C GLY A 68 4.63 -11.75 2.90
N GLY A 69 4.98 -11.94 1.62
CA GLY A 69 6.24 -12.57 1.25
C GLY A 69 7.41 -11.60 1.32
N LYS A 70 8.63 -12.14 1.36
CA LYS A 70 9.87 -11.36 1.39
C LYS A 70 10.14 -10.74 0.01
N LEU A 71 10.56 -9.47 0.00
CA LEU A 71 11.08 -8.75 -1.17
C LEU A 71 12.60 -8.84 -1.26
#